data_AF-A0A354TDX6-F1
#
_entry.id   AF-A0A354TDX6-F1
#
_cell.length_a   1.000
_cell.length_b   1.000
_cell.length_c   1.000
_cell.angle_alpha   90.00
_cell.angle_beta   90.00
_cell.angle_gamma   90.00
#
_symmetry.space_group_name_H-M   'P 1'
#
loop_
_entity.id
_entity.type
_entity.pdbx_description
1 polymer ?
#
loop_
_entity_poly.entity_id
_entity_poly.type
_entity_poly.pdbx_seq_one_letter_code
_entity_poly.pdbx_strand_id
1 'polypeptide(L)'
;FERSGLKGLPFARMAGVNYQTFASWIQKRRRARGDYQHSAAQPARSCSKAGLQLVEVALPAAAHASPAPDASATLELLLPGGARLLLRDARQTELAAHLLRNLNAPVSC
;
A
#
# COMPACT_ATOMS: atom_id res chain seq x y z
N PHE A 1 -15.46 -35.28 7.60
CA PHE A 1 -14.56 -34.12 7.70
C PHE A 1 -14.27 -33.73 9.15
N GLU A 2 -15.21 -33.15 9.89
CA GLU A 2 -14.96 -32.70 11.28
C GLU A 2 -14.55 -33.86 12.21
N ARG A 3 -15.11 -35.05 12.00
CA ARG A 3 -14.73 -36.28 12.73
C ARG A 3 -13.54 -37.05 12.13
N SER A 4 -13.14 -36.74 10.90
CA SER A 4 -12.08 -37.51 10.21
C SER A 4 -10.67 -37.04 10.56
N GLY A 5 -10.49 -35.89 11.22
CA GLY A 5 -9.18 -35.31 11.54
C GLY A 5 -8.36 -34.82 10.32
N LEU A 6 -8.75 -35.23 9.11
CA LEU A 6 -8.12 -34.86 7.85
C LEU A 6 -8.43 -33.41 7.44
N LYS A 7 -7.47 -32.77 6.79
CA LYS A 7 -7.66 -31.49 6.10
C LYS A 7 -8.57 -31.65 4.87
N GLY A 8 -9.17 -30.55 4.41
CA GLY A 8 -10.29 -30.59 3.47
C GLY A 8 -9.97 -31.24 2.12
N LEU A 9 -8.76 -30.98 1.60
CA LEU A 9 -8.32 -31.55 0.32
C LEU A 9 -8.06 -33.07 0.40
N PRO A 10 -7.31 -33.59 1.40
CA PRO A 10 -7.22 -35.04 1.64
C PRO A 10 -8.58 -35.72 1.85
N PHE A 11 -9.50 -35.09 2.59
CA PHE A 11 -10.84 -35.65 2.81
C PHE A 11 -11.65 -35.73 1.51
N ALA A 12 -11.59 -34.68 0.67
CA ALA A 12 -12.28 -34.67 -0.63
C ALA A 12 -11.77 -35.81 -1.54
N ARG A 13 -10.45 -36.02 -1.59
CA ARG A 13 -9.86 -37.15 -2.34
C ARG A 13 -10.31 -38.50 -1.80
N MET A 14 -10.26 -38.70 -0.48
CA MET A 14 -10.70 -39.95 0.15
C MET A 14 -12.18 -40.23 -0.09
N ALA A 15 -13.02 -39.20 -0.05
CA ALA A 15 -14.47 -39.33 -0.25
C ALA A 15 -14.88 -39.42 -1.73
N GLY A 16 -13.94 -39.30 -2.68
CA GLY A 16 -14.23 -39.31 -4.11
C GLY A 16 -15.01 -38.07 -4.60
N VAL A 17 -14.94 -36.95 -3.88
CA VAL A 17 -15.66 -35.72 -4.24
C VAL A 17 -14.66 -34.68 -4.73
N ASN A 18 -15.03 -33.93 -5.78
CA ASN A 18 -14.24 -32.76 -6.19
C ASN A 18 -14.11 -31.77 -5.01
N TYR A 19 -12.89 -31.31 -4.77
CA TYR A 19 -12.61 -30.36 -3.70
C TYR A 19 -13.47 -29.09 -3.77
N GLN A 20 -13.73 -28.54 -4.96
CA GLN A 20 -14.55 -27.34 -5.11
C GLN A 20 -16.00 -27.57 -4.64
N THR A 21 -16.57 -28.72 -4.98
CA THR A 21 -17.91 -29.13 -4.55
C THR A 21 -17.96 -29.30 -3.03
N PHE A 22 -16.95 -29.99 -2.49
CA PHE A 22 -16.82 -30.19 -1.05
C PHE A 22 -16.67 -28.87 -0.29
N ALA A 23 -15.84 -27.94 -0.77
CA ALA A 23 -15.66 -26.62 -0.17
C ALA A 23 -16.97 -25.82 -0.20
N SER A 24 -17.72 -25.89 -1.30
CA SER A 24 -19.01 -25.22 -1.45
C SER A 24 -20.04 -25.76 -0.45
N TRP A 25 -20.08 -27.08 -0.22
CA TRP A 25 -20.93 -27.70 0.80
C TRP A 25 -20.58 -27.26 2.22
N ILE A 26 -19.28 -27.20 2.56
CA ILE A 26 -18.84 -26.68 3.86
C ILE A 26 -19.29 -25.23 4.03
N GLN A 27 -19.08 -24.38 3.02
CA GLN A 27 -19.47 -22.97 3.09
C GLN A 27 -20.99 -22.81 3.26
N LYS A 28 -21.80 -23.55 2.49
CA LYS A 28 -23.27 -23.53 2.62
C LYS A 28 -23.71 -23.93 4.03
N ARG A 29 -23.11 -24.99 4.59
CA ARG A 29 -23.41 -25.46 5.95
C ARG A 29 -22.99 -24.45 7.03
N ARG A 30 -21.83 -23.80 6.89
CA ARG A 30 -21.36 -22.73 7.80
C ARG A 30 -22.27 -21.51 7.77
N ARG A 31 -22.74 -21.10 6.58
CA ARG A 31 -23.74 -20.01 6.44
C ARG A 31 -25.07 -20.37 7.12
N ALA A 32 -25.55 -21.60 6.95
CA ALA A 32 -26.79 -22.06 7.59
C ALA A 32 -26.69 -22.15 9.12
N ARG A 33 -25.50 -22.42 9.68
CA ARG A 33 -25.24 -22.43 11.13
C ARG A 33 -25.10 -21.04 11.74
N GLY A 34 -25.12 -19.98 10.93
CA GLY A 34 -24.88 -18.63 11.43
C GLY A 34 -23.41 -18.35 11.78
N ASP A 35 -22.46 -19.22 11.37
CA ASP A 35 -21.03 -19.02 11.59
C ASP A 35 -20.54 -17.68 10.96
N TYR A 36 -21.29 -17.15 10.00
CA TYR A 36 -21.04 -15.86 9.35
C TYR A 36 -21.90 -14.70 9.89
N GLN A 37 -22.88 -14.95 10.76
CA GLN A 37 -23.76 -13.93 11.33
C GLN A 37 -23.03 -13.08 12.39
N HIS A 38 -22.10 -13.67 13.15
CA HIS A 38 -21.22 -12.90 14.04
C HIS A 38 -20.15 -12.08 13.29
N SER A 39 -19.85 -12.40 12.03
CA SER A 39 -19.04 -11.56 11.14
C SER A 39 -19.85 -10.46 10.42
N ALA A 40 -21.18 -10.38 10.61
CA ALA A 40 -21.99 -9.30 10.05
C ALA A 40 -21.87 -7.97 10.84
N ALA A 41 -21.25 -7.99 12.02
CA ALA A 41 -20.82 -6.80 12.76
C ALA A 41 -19.41 -6.31 12.35
N GLN A 42 -18.71 -7.06 11.50
CA GLN A 42 -17.70 -6.43 10.66
C GLN A 42 -18.46 -5.81 9.50
N PRO A 43 -18.21 -4.54 9.13
CA PRO A 43 -18.84 -3.99 7.96
C PRO A 43 -18.57 -4.98 6.83
N ALA A 44 -19.66 -5.54 6.28
CA ALA A 44 -19.60 -6.19 4.99
C ALA A 44 -18.77 -5.24 4.15
N ARG A 45 -17.57 -5.66 3.73
CA ARG A 45 -16.84 -4.94 2.71
C ARG A 45 -17.81 -4.95 1.56
N SER A 46 -18.54 -3.85 1.46
CA SER A 46 -19.36 -3.50 0.35
C SER A 46 -18.48 -3.87 -0.82
N CYS A 47 -18.92 -4.86 -1.60
CA CYS A 47 -18.55 -4.89 -3.00
C CYS A 47 -19.23 -3.67 -3.64
N SER A 48 -18.90 -2.46 -3.16
CA SER A 48 -18.71 -1.36 -4.05
C SER A 48 -17.73 -1.94 -5.05
N LYS A 49 -18.13 -1.92 -6.31
CA LYS A 49 -17.17 -1.99 -7.39
C LYS A 49 -16.23 -0.82 -7.11
N ALA A 50 -15.24 -1.02 -6.25
CA ALA A 50 -14.15 -0.11 -6.06
C ALA A 50 -13.51 -0.14 -7.43
N GLY A 51 -13.88 0.83 -8.27
CA GLY A 51 -13.26 1.02 -9.55
C GLY A 51 -11.78 1.02 -9.27
N LEU A 52 -11.07 0.03 -9.81
CA LEU A 52 -9.63 -0.05 -9.64
C LEU A 52 -9.08 1.21 -10.31
N GLN A 53 -8.74 2.20 -9.50
CA GLN A 53 -8.10 3.41 -9.97
C GLN A 53 -6.62 3.09 -10.08
N LEU A 54 -6.22 2.66 -11.27
CA LEU A 54 -4.82 2.43 -11.60
C LEU A 54 -4.18 3.79 -11.87
N VAL A 55 -3.13 4.11 -11.12
CA VAL A 55 -2.32 5.31 -11.35
C VAL A 55 -0.97 4.84 -11.85
N GLU A 56 -0.61 5.27 -13.05
CA GLU A 56 0.71 5.05 -13.62
C GLU A 56 1.67 6.11 -13.08
N VAL A 57 2.70 5.67 -12.37
CA VAL A 57 3.78 6.54 -11.90
C VAL A 57 4.99 6.24 -12.76
N ALA A 58 5.31 7.16 -13.67
CA ALA A 58 6.58 7.13 -14.39
C ALA A 58 7.70 7.47 -13.40
N LEU A 59 8.34 6.44 -12.85
CA LEU A 59 9.61 6.62 -12.15
C LEU A 59 10.65 7.01 -13.22
N PRO A 60 11.41 8.10 -13.03
CA PRO A 60 12.55 8.34 -13.90
C PRO A 60 13.42 7.10 -13.84
N ALA A 61 13.80 6.58 -15.02
CA ALA A 61 14.66 5.41 -15.13
C ALA A 61 15.79 5.59 -14.14
N ALA A 62 15.91 4.66 -13.19
CA ALA A 62 16.98 4.66 -12.22
C ALA A 62 18.27 4.66 -13.03
N ALA A 63 18.85 5.84 -13.21
CA ALA A 63 20.18 5.99 -13.71
C ALA A 63 21.00 5.16 -12.74
N HIS A 64 21.53 4.05 -13.22
CA HIS A 64 22.53 3.27 -12.52
C HIS A 64 23.67 4.24 -12.19
N ALA A 65 23.58 4.86 -11.01
CA ALA A 65 24.60 5.74 -10.50
C ALA A 65 25.74 4.83 -10.05
N SER A 66 26.63 4.54 -11.00
CA SER A 66 28.02 4.26 -10.65
C SER A 66 28.54 5.45 -9.85
N PRO A 67 29.19 5.26 -8.70
CA PRO A 67 29.67 6.36 -7.88
C PRO A 67 30.92 6.95 -8.54
N ALA A 68 30.74 7.89 -9.46
CA ALA A 68 31.78 8.82 -9.87
C ALA A 68 31.68 10.06 -8.98
N PRO A 69 32.65 10.32 -8.09
CA PRO A 69 32.61 11.46 -7.20
C PRO A 69 33.22 12.67 -7.92
N ASP A 70 32.50 13.29 -8.86
CA ASP A 70 33.01 14.51 -9.49
C ASP A 70 31.95 15.61 -9.59
N ALA A 71 32.09 16.55 -8.65
CA ALA A 71 31.97 18.00 -8.82
C ALA A 71 30.65 18.56 -9.39
N SER A 72 29.54 18.40 -8.65
CA SER A 72 28.49 19.42 -8.45
C SER A 72 27.47 18.89 -7.45
N ALA A 73 27.90 18.67 -6.20
CA ALA A 73 27.01 18.21 -5.13
C ALA A 73 25.92 19.25 -4.86
N THR A 74 24.80 19.10 -5.55
CA THR A 74 23.65 19.98 -5.40
C THR A 74 22.84 19.47 -4.22
N LEU A 75 22.67 20.29 -3.20
CA LEU A 75 21.85 19.95 -2.03
C LEU A 75 20.38 20.19 -2.35
N GLU A 76 19.58 19.13 -2.27
CA GLU A 76 18.14 19.17 -2.49
C GLU A 76 17.38 19.16 -1.15
N LEU A 77 16.42 20.08 -1.01
CA LEU A 77 15.53 20.19 0.14
C LEU A 77 14.06 20.05 -0.32
N LEU A 78 13.33 19.15 0.33
CA LEU A 78 11.88 18.99 0.18
C LEU A 78 11.18 19.71 1.32
N LEU A 79 10.32 20.67 0.98
CA LEU A 79 9.60 21.50 1.95
C LEU A 79 8.16 21.01 2.14
N PRO A 80 7.55 21.30 3.32
CA PRO A 80 6.11 21.09 3.51
C PRO A 80 5.33 21.81 2.40
N GLY A 81 4.36 21.13 1.78
CA GLY A 81 3.62 21.66 0.63
C GLY A 81 4.20 21.29 -0.74
N GLY A 82 5.26 20.47 -0.79
CA GLY A 82 5.77 19.88 -2.04
C GLY A 82 6.71 20.78 -2.84
N ALA A 83 7.11 21.93 -2.29
CA ALA A 83 8.14 22.77 -2.89
C ALA A 83 9.53 22.08 -2.78
N ARG A 84 10.34 22.24 -3.83
CA ARG A 84 11.70 21.69 -3.94
C ARG A 84 12.70 22.83 -4.07
N LEU A 85 13.76 22.80 -3.28
CA LEU A 85 14.85 23.79 -3.34
C LEU A 85 16.17 23.08 -3.66
N LEU A 86 16.89 23.56 -4.67
CA LEU A 86 18.19 23.03 -5.11
C LEU A 86 19.28 24.06 -4.88
N LEU A 87 20.34 23.66 -4.15
CA LEU A 87 21.48 24.50 -3.80
C LEU A 87 22.75 23.96 -4.44
N ARG A 88 23.32 24.71 -5.38
CA ARG A 88 24.53 24.31 -6.12
C ARG A 88 25.81 24.85 -5.51
N ASP A 89 25.71 25.94 -4.75
CA ASP A 89 26.85 26.68 -4.21
C ASP A 89 26.56 27.12 -2.76
N ALA A 90 27.60 27.15 -1.93
CA ALA A 90 27.52 27.64 -0.55
C ALA A 90 27.03 29.10 -0.48
N ARG A 91 27.30 29.94 -1.50
CA ARG A 91 26.80 31.33 -1.54
C ARG A 91 25.26 31.43 -1.58
N GLN A 92 24.57 30.36 -1.99
CA GLN A 92 23.11 30.31 -2.04
C GLN A 92 22.48 29.96 -0.69
N THR A 93 23.26 29.53 0.30
CA THR A 93 22.71 29.07 1.59
C THR A 93 22.11 30.19 2.40
N GLU A 94 22.69 31.40 2.34
CA GLU A 94 22.15 32.56 3.07
C GLU A 94 20.78 32.97 2.53
N LEU A 95 20.67 33.13 1.20
CA LEU A 95 19.40 33.44 0.55
C LEU A 95 18.35 32.36 0.83
N ALA A 96 18.74 31.07 0.76
CA ALA A 96 17.85 29.98 1.09
C ALA A 96 17.39 30.00 2.55
N ALA A 97 18.29 30.27 3.50
CA ALA A 97 17.93 30.42 4.89
C ALA A 97 16.93 31.56 5.11
N HIS A 98 17.09 32.69 4.42
CA HIS A 98 16.12 33.79 4.44
C HIS A 98 14.75 33.37 3.90
N LEU A 99 14.70 32.70 2.74
CA LEU A 99 13.46 32.20 2.17
C LEU A 99 12.75 31.22 3.11
N LEU A 100 13.48 30.26 3.68
CA LEU A 100 12.91 29.27 4.61
C LEU A 100 12.35 29.93 5.87
N ARG A 101 13.01 30.96 6.40
CA ARG A 101 12.50 31.73 7.55
C ARG A 101 11.20 32.46 7.22
N ASN A 102 11.11 33.06 6.03
CA ASN A 102 9.91 33.75 5.58
C ASN A 102 8.75 32.78 5.32
N LEU A 103 9.04 31.61 4.76
CA LEU A 103 8.03 30.56 4.54
C LEU A 103 7.56 29.93 5.85
N ASN A 104 8.43 29.86 6.86
CA ASN A 104 8.10 29.35 8.19
C ASN A 104 7.59 30.45 9.15
N ALA A 105 7.52 31.70 8.70
CA ALA A 105 6.94 32.76 9.51
C ALA A 105 5.47 32.42 9.73
N PRO A 106 4.97 32.44 10.98
CA PRO A 106 3.55 32.25 11.23
C PRO A 106 2.81 33.32 10.45
N VAL A 107 1.91 32.88 9.56
CA VAL A 107 1.00 33.80 8.90
C VAL A 107 0.08 34.34 9.99
N SER A 108 0.36 35.55 10.46
CA SER A 108 -0.55 36.27 11.34
C SER A 108 -1.79 36.60 10.53
N CYS A 109 -2.88 35.90 10.80
CA CYS A 109 -4.22 36.27 10.34
C CYS A 109 -4.70 37.54 11.06
#